data_AF-A0A8X6X9D0-F1
#
_entry.id   AF-A0A8X6X9D0-F1
#
_cell.length_a   1.000
_cell.length_b   1.000
_cell.length_c   1.000
_cell.angle_alpha   90.00
_cell.angle_beta   90.00
_cell.angle_gamma   90.00
#
_symmetry.space_group_name_H-M   'P 1'
#
loop_
_entity.id
_entity.type
_entity.pdbx_description
1 polymer ?
#
loop_
_entity_poly.entity_id
_entity_poly.type
_entity_poly.pdbx_seq_one_letter_code
_entity_poly.pdbx_strand_id
1 'polypeptide(L)'
;MFLLFLWNISKLDLVKPHFSKNILGDVGSLFKSKEFLAFEVVILMNGMSTGMIWFYLIWFLTAIGGSEFLCGLSLTVQTLLGVLPFMFFSGWIIKKVGQFQILSSCLLMYVIRFLWYSYLYNPWLVLPVEFLHGITYGLYYTVLASYGKMSSKPGTEAMTQSVIFSTHEGLGAGLGCVLAGIGFDYIGGHQTFFFASMLSAFGLVLSVLMYFLIIRRKEGTMQVTPPSNSKQCIAFESGIPQPTIHSLIKDSS
;
A
#
# COMPACT_ATOMS: atom_id res chain seq x y z
N MET A 1 20.54 5.02 20.59
CA MET A 1 19.92 4.87 19.25
C MET A 1 19.19 6.15 18.81
N PHE A 2 18.27 6.72 19.62
CA PHE A 2 17.56 7.97 19.29
C PHE A 2 18.47 9.20 19.08
N LEU A 3 19.50 9.40 19.91
CA LEU A 3 20.43 10.53 19.76
C LEU A 3 21.31 10.42 18.52
N LEU A 4 21.75 9.20 18.18
CA LEU A 4 22.46 8.92 16.93
C LEU A 4 21.56 9.16 15.70
N PHE A 5 20.27 8.83 15.81
CA PHE A 5 19.28 9.09 14.76
C PHE A 5 19.05 10.60 14.55
N LEU A 6 18.90 11.37 15.63
CA LEU A 6 18.77 12.84 15.56
C LEU A 6 20.03 13.52 15.02
N TRP A 7 21.20 13.05 15.42
CA TRP A 7 22.48 13.52 14.88
C TRP A 7 22.59 13.25 13.37
N ASN A 8 22.16 12.08 12.92
CA ASN A 8 22.17 11.72 11.50
C ASN A 8 21.19 12.58 10.69
N ILE A 9 20.02 12.92 11.26
CA ILE A 9 19.05 13.84 10.67
C ILE A 9 19.62 15.26 10.54
N SER A 10 20.36 15.75 11.53
CA SER A 10 20.96 17.10 11.47
C SER A 10 22.04 17.25 10.40
N LYS A 11 22.58 16.13 9.90
CA LYS A 11 23.61 16.06 8.86
C LYS A 11 23.04 15.88 7.45
N LEU A 12 21.73 15.66 7.31
CA LEU A 12 21.08 15.52 6.01
C LEU A 12 20.89 16.90 5.39
N ASP A 13 21.56 17.12 4.26
CA ASP A 13 21.33 18.29 3.41
C ASP A 13 19.96 18.14 2.76
N LEU A 14 18.92 18.65 3.44
CA LEU A 14 17.55 18.57 2.97
C LEU A 14 17.40 19.47 1.74
N VAL A 15 17.35 18.85 0.56
CA VAL A 15 16.90 19.50 -0.68
C VAL A 15 15.60 20.23 -0.36
N LYS A 16 15.62 21.56 -0.42
CA LYS A 16 14.45 22.39 -0.07
C LYS A 16 13.27 21.92 -0.92
N PRO A 17 12.18 21.41 -0.31
CA PRO A 17 11.02 20.98 -1.07
C PRO A 17 10.44 22.19 -1.80
N HIS A 18 10.42 22.13 -3.13
CA HIS A 18 9.86 23.18 -3.97
C HIS A 18 8.33 23.03 -3.99
N PHE A 19 7.65 23.56 -2.98
CA PHE A 19 6.20 23.53 -2.90
C PHE A 19 5.55 24.42 -3.96
N SER A 20 4.46 23.95 -4.58
CA SER A 20 3.65 24.79 -5.46
C SER A 20 3.09 26.00 -4.69
N LYS A 21 3.04 27.18 -5.32
CA LYS A 21 2.41 28.37 -4.72
C LYS A 21 0.88 28.22 -4.60
N ASN A 22 0.27 27.27 -5.31
CA ASN A 22 -1.18 27.03 -5.36
C ASN A 22 -1.54 25.55 -5.09
N ILE A 23 -1.00 24.97 -4.01
CA ILE A 23 -1.18 23.55 -3.66
C ILE A 23 -2.66 23.13 -3.66
N LEU A 24 -3.55 23.95 -3.08
CA LEU A 24 -4.97 23.63 -2.94
C LEU A 24 -5.69 23.57 -4.30
N GLY A 25 -5.32 24.45 -5.24
CA GLY A 25 -5.87 24.46 -6.60
C GLY A 25 -5.32 23.32 -7.46
N ASP A 26 -4.05 22.97 -7.26
CA ASP A 26 -3.40 21.86 -7.96
C ASP A 26 -3.95 20.51 -7.51
N VAL A 27 -4.12 20.29 -6.21
CA VAL A 27 -4.75 19.09 -5.66
C VAL A 27 -6.24 19.06 -6.00
N GLY A 28 -6.95 20.19 -5.93
CA GLY A 28 -8.34 20.31 -6.39
C GLY A 28 -8.53 19.96 -7.88
N SER A 29 -7.50 20.16 -8.71
CA SER A 29 -7.53 19.74 -10.11
C SER A 29 -7.37 18.23 -10.31
N LEU A 30 -6.73 17.52 -9.37
CA LEU A 30 -6.63 16.06 -9.41
C LEU A 30 -8.00 15.40 -9.23
N PHE A 31 -8.84 15.94 -8.34
CA PHE A 31 -10.23 15.47 -8.17
C PHE A 31 -11.11 15.66 -9.41
N LYS A 32 -10.68 16.46 -10.40
CA LYS A 32 -11.38 16.58 -11.69
C LYS A 32 -11.07 15.42 -12.65
N SER A 33 -9.96 14.70 -12.43
CA SER A 33 -9.63 13.51 -13.20
C SER A 33 -10.51 12.34 -12.77
N LYS A 34 -11.21 11.75 -13.75
CA LYS A 34 -12.04 10.56 -13.53
C LYS A 34 -11.20 9.36 -13.09
N GLU A 35 -9.94 9.29 -13.55
CA GLU A 35 -8.97 8.27 -13.17
C GLU A 35 -8.57 8.36 -11.70
N PHE A 36 -8.24 9.58 -11.22
CA PHE A 36 -7.88 9.79 -9.83
C PHE A 36 -9.05 9.47 -8.90
N LEU A 37 -10.26 9.95 -9.23
CA LEU A 37 -11.46 9.67 -8.44
C LEU A 37 -11.79 8.17 -8.40
N ALA A 38 -11.65 7.47 -9.53
CA ALA A 38 -11.85 6.02 -9.57
C ALA A 38 -10.83 5.28 -8.68
N PHE A 39 -9.57 5.73 -8.67
CA PHE A 39 -8.53 5.16 -7.82
C PHE A 39 -8.82 5.38 -6.33
N GLU A 40 -9.24 6.59 -5.95
CA GLU A 40 -9.66 6.93 -4.58
C GLU A 40 -10.84 6.05 -4.09
N VAL A 41 -11.81 5.73 -4.96
CA VAL A 41 -12.90 4.81 -4.61
C VAL A 41 -12.38 3.39 -4.32
N VAL A 42 -11.42 2.89 -5.10
CA VAL A 42 -10.80 1.57 -4.83
C VAL A 42 -10.01 1.60 -3.52
N ILE A 43 -9.28 2.68 -3.27
CA ILE A 43 -8.55 2.89 -2.01
C ILE A 43 -9.50 2.92 -0.82
N LEU A 44 -10.63 3.61 -0.93
CA LEU A 44 -11.65 3.68 0.11
C LEU A 44 -12.16 2.28 0.47
N MET A 45 -12.50 1.46 -0.54
CA MET A 45 -12.98 0.09 -0.34
C MET A 45 -11.92 -0.83 0.29
N ASN A 46 -10.65 -0.66 -0.11
CA ASN A 46 -9.54 -1.34 0.56
C ASN A 46 -9.42 -0.87 2.01
N GLY A 47 -9.49 0.44 2.27
CA GLY A 47 -9.42 1.02 3.61
C GLY A 47 -10.51 0.49 4.53
N MET A 48 -11.76 0.39 4.04
CA MET A 48 -12.85 -0.23 4.79
C MET A 48 -12.51 -1.67 5.18
N SER A 49 -12.00 -2.47 4.24
CA SER A 49 -11.59 -3.86 4.49
C SER A 49 -10.42 -3.92 5.49
N THR A 50 -9.42 -3.04 5.34
CA THR A 50 -8.27 -2.94 6.25
C THR A 50 -8.72 -2.62 7.68
N GLY A 51 -9.59 -1.62 7.86
CA GLY A 51 -10.08 -1.20 9.17
C GLY A 51 -10.85 -2.31 9.89
N MET A 52 -11.71 -3.04 9.17
CA MET A 52 -12.43 -4.18 9.75
C MET A 52 -11.46 -5.23 10.31
N ILE A 53 -10.43 -5.62 9.55
CA ILE A 53 -9.47 -6.63 10.00
C ILE A 53 -8.59 -6.09 11.14
N TRP A 54 -8.03 -4.89 10.96
CA TRP A 54 -7.02 -4.34 11.86
C TRP A 54 -7.53 -4.24 13.31
N PHE A 55 -8.79 -3.82 13.48
CA PHE A 55 -9.36 -3.59 14.80
C PHE A 55 -10.14 -4.79 15.36
N TYR A 56 -10.77 -5.62 14.51
CA TYR A 56 -11.66 -6.68 14.98
C TYR A 56 -11.08 -8.10 14.89
N LEU A 57 -9.99 -8.33 14.13
CA LEU A 57 -9.43 -9.69 13.97
C LEU A 57 -8.99 -10.29 15.31
N ILE A 58 -8.24 -9.53 16.11
CA ILE A 58 -7.76 -10.00 17.41
C ILE A 58 -8.91 -10.23 18.39
N TRP A 59 -9.90 -9.34 18.37
CA TRP A 59 -11.09 -9.48 19.19
C TRP A 59 -11.91 -10.72 18.80
N PHE A 60 -12.02 -11.01 17.51
CA PHE A 60 -12.65 -12.24 17.04
C PHE A 60 -11.88 -13.50 17.46
N LEU A 61 -10.55 -13.48 17.32
CA LEU A 61 -9.69 -14.59 17.72
C LEU A 61 -9.85 -14.93 19.21
N THR A 62 -9.88 -13.92 20.08
CA THR A 62 -10.11 -14.15 21.51
C THR A 62 -11.53 -14.64 21.79
N ALA A 63 -12.53 -14.15 21.05
CA ALA A 63 -13.92 -14.60 21.18
C ALA A 63 -14.12 -16.08 20.83
N ILE A 64 -13.37 -16.64 19.87
CA ILE A 64 -13.41 -18.07 19.50
C ILE A 64 -12.47 -18.95 20.34
N GLY A 65 -11.86 -18.40 21.41
CA GLY A 65 -10.99 -19.14 22.33
C GLY A 65 -9.49 -19.11 21.99
N GLY A 66 -9.05 -18.18 21.15
CA GLY A 66 -7.63 -17.94 20.86
C GLY A 66 -6.89 -17.38 22.07
N SER A 67 -5.68 -17.88 22.31
CA SER A 67 -4.82 -17.37 23.38
C SER A 67 -4.16 -16.04 23.01
N GLU A 68 -3.75 -15.25 24.01
CA GLU A 68 -2.98 -14.01 23.79
C GLU A 68 -1.66 -14.29 23.03
N PHE A 69 -1.03 -15.44 23.29
CA PHE A 69 0.14 -15.90 22.55
C PHE A 69 -0.15 -16.08 21.06
N LEU A 70 -1.28 -16.70 20.71
CA LEU A 70 -1.68 -16.88 19.32
C LEU A 70 -1.97 -15.55 18.62
N CYS A 71 -2.55 -14.59 19.35
CA CYS A 71 -2.79 -13.24 18.84
C CYS A 71 -1.46 -12.53 18.50
N GLY A 72 -0.49 -12.55 19.42
CA GLY A 72 0.85 -11.99 19.18
C GLY A 72 1.61 -12.71 18.07
N LEU A 73 1.48 -14.04 18.00
CA LEU A 73 2.06 -14.85 16.93
C LEU A 73 1.47 -14.48 15.56
N SER A 74 0.15 -14.24 15.49
CA SER A 74 -0.53 -13.83 14.26
C SER A 74 0.02 -12.50 13.73
N LEU A 75 0.20 -11.49 14.60
CA LEU A 75 0.84 -10.22 14.22
C LEU A 75 2.29 -10.40 13.77
N THR A 76 3.03 -11.28 14.44
CA THR A 76 4.43 -11.57 14.11
C THR A 76 4.54 -12.21 12.72
N VAL A 77 3.68 -13.17 12.42
CA VAL A 77 3.61 -13.83 11.09
C VAL A 77 3.22 -12.81 10.02
N GLN A 78 2.20 -11.97 10.27
CA GLN A 78 1.80 -10.91 9.34
C GLN A 78 2.97 -10.00 8.97
N THR A 79 3.76 -9.59 9.96
CA THR A 79 4.84 -8.61 9.75
C THR A 79 6.09 -9.24 9.14
N LEU A 80 6.58 -10.34 9.73
CA LEU A 80 7.85 -10.96 9.33
C LEU A 80 7.73 -11.81 8.07
N LEU A 81 6.66 -12.60 7.95
CA LEU A 81 6.48 -13.52 6.83
C LEU A 81 5.62 -12.91 5.72
N GLY A 82 4.67 -12.04 6.07
CA GLY A 82 3.89 -11.28 5.12
C GLY A 82 4.62 -10.03 4.63
N VAL A 83 4.67 -8.97 5.44
CA VAL A 83 5.07 -7.65 4.95
C VAL A 83 6.52 -7.60 4.45
N LEU A 84 7.46 -8.13 5.22
CA LEU A 84 8.90 -7.99 4.95
C LEU A 84 9.34 -8.50 3.55
N PRO A 85 9.03 -9.75 3.13
CA PRO A 85 9.43 -10.23 1.81
C PRO A 85 8.71 -9.48 0.70
N PHE A 86 7.40 -9.26 0.82
CA PHE A 86 6.61 -8.61 -0.22
C PHE A 86 7.02 -7.15 -0.44
N MET A 87 7.42 -6.45 0.62
CA MET A 87 7.96 -5.09 0.51
C MET A 87 9.31 -5.06 -0.21
N PHE A 88 10.19 -6.04 0.03
CA PHE A 88 11.48 -6.14 -0.67
C PHE A 88 11.32 -6.39 -2.18
N PHE A 89 10.39 -7.26 -2.57
CA PHE A 89 10.11 -7.58 -3.98
C PHE A 89 9.11 -6.64 -4.66
N SER A 90 8.53 -5.70 -3.92
CA SER A 90 7.46 -4.81 -4.39
C SER A 90 7.82 -4.04 -5.66
N GLY A 91 9.04 -3.49 -5.75
CA GLY A 91 9.47 -2.71 -6.92
C GLY A 91 9.46 -3.50 -8.22
N TRP A 92 9.85 -4.78 -8.17
CA TRP A 92 9.81 -5.68 -9.33
C TRP A 92 8.36 -6.06 -9.69
N ILE A 93 7.53 -6.37 -8.68
CA ILE A 93 6.14 -6.77 -8.85
C ILE A 93 5.31 -5.63 -9.45
N ILE A 94 5.45 -4.42 -8.91
CA ILE A 94 4.72 -3.23 -9.38
C ILE A 94 5.03 -2.93 -10.84
N LYS A 95 6.31 -3.04 -11.24
CA LYS A 95 6.73 -2.80 -12.63
C LYS A 95 6.14 -3.82 -13.61
N LYS A 96 5.97 -5.07 -13.16
CA LYS A 96 5.50 -6.17 -14.02
C LYS A 96 3.98 -6.27 -14.12
N VAL A 97 3.27 -6.04 -13.01
CA VAL A 97 1.82 -6.29 -12.89
C VAL A 97 0.99 -5.03 -13.09
N GLY A 98 1.53 -3.86 -12.75
CA GLY A 98 0.81 -2.59 -12.78
C GLY A 98 0.11 -2.27 -11.45
N GLN A 99 -0.02 -0.97 -11.15
CA GLN A 99 -0.55 -0.48 -9.88
C GLN A 99 -2.04 -0.87 -9.68
N PHE A 100 -2.86 -0.75 -10.72
CA PHE A 100 -4.30 -1.00 -10.62
C PHE A 100 -4.62 -2.48 -10.39
N GLN A 101 -3.90 -3.37 -11.07
CA GLN A 101 -4.04 -4.82 -10.94
C GLN A 101 -3.66 -5.27 -9.52
N ILE A 102 -2.64 -4.64 -8.92
CA ILE A 102 -2.26 -4.92 -7.52
C ILE A 102 -3.34 -4.45 -6.55
N LEU A 103 -3.94 -3.27 -6.74
CA LEU A 103 -5.05 -2.84 -5.90
C LEU A 103 -6.25 -3.79 -5.99
N SER A 104 -6.56 -4.27 -7.19
CA SER A 104 -7.63 -5.25 -7.39
C SER A 104 -7.30 -6.60 -6.77
N SER A 105 -6.03 -7.05 -6.85
CA SER A 105 -5.62 -8.29 -6.19
C SER A 105 -5.67 -8.18 -4.66
N CYS A 106 -5.42 -6.99 -4.08
CA CYS A 106 -5.60 -6.75 -2.65
C CYS A 106 -7.06 -6.96 -2.22
N LEU A 107 -8.03 -6.45 -2.98
CA LEU A 107 -9.46 -6.70 -2.72
C LEU A 107 -9.81 -8.18 -2.82
N LEU A 108 -9.26 -8.90 -3.81
CA LEU A 108 -9.45 -10.34 -3.91
C LEU A 108 -8.90 -11.08 -2.69
N MET A 109 -7.71 -10.70 -2.21
CA MET A 109 -7.13 -11.29 -1.00
C MET A 109 -7.99 -10.97 0.23
N TYR A 110 -8.57 -9.78 0.33
CA TYR A 110 -9.54 -9.46 1.39
C TYR A 110 -10.79 -10.35 1.34
N VAL A 111 -11.36 -10.60 0.16
CA VAL A 111 -12.48 -11.55 0.02
C VAL A 111 -12.12 -12.93 0.55
N ILE A 112 -10.97 -13.46 0.17
CA ILE A 112 -10.50 -14.78 0.62
C ILE A 112 -10.29 -14.79 2.13
N ARG A 113 -9.63 -13.76 2.68
CA ARG A 113 -9.40 -13.62 4.13
C ARG A 113 -10.71 -13.58 4.91
N PHE A 114 -11.67 -12.76 4.47
CA PHE A 114 -12.95 -12.62 5.15
C PHE A 114 -13.81 -13.87 5.07
N LEU A 115 -13.84 -14.55 3.92
CA LEU A 115 -14.48 -15.86 3.81
C LEU A 115 -13.82 -16.88 4.74
N TRP A 116 -12.49 -16.90 4.79
CA TRP A 116 -11.74 -17.78 5.70
C TRP A 116 -12.11 -17.53 7.16
N TYR A 117 -12.14 -16.26 7.61
CA TYR A 117 -12.52 -15.89 8.97
C TYR A 117 -13.98 -16.23 9.28
N SER A 118 -14.89 -16.11 8.30
CA SER A 118 -16.29 -16.47 8.49
C SER A 118 -16.48 -17.95 8.88
N TYR A 119 -15.66 -18.86 8.33
CA TYR A 119 -15.70 -20.29 8.66
C TYR A 119 -14.65 -20.72 9.70
N LEU A 120 -13.98 -19.77 10.35
CA LEU A 120 -12.88 -20.05 11.27
C LEU A 120 -13.37 -20.41 12.68
N TYR A 121 -13.49 -21.70 12.98
CA TYR A 121 -13.81 -22.18 14.34
C TYR A 121 -12.56 -22.52 15.15
N ASN A 122 -11.51 -23.03 14.50
CA ASN A 122 -10.24 -23.31 15.17
C ASN A 122 -9.31 -22.09 15.04
N PRO A 123 -8.96 -21.40 16.14
CA PRO A 123 -8.20 -20.17 16.08
C PRO A 123 -6.79 -20.36 15.49
N TRP A 124 -6.18 -21.55 15.61
CA TRP A 124 -4.84 -21.81 15.05
C TRP A 124 -4.79 -21.76 13.52
N LEU A 125 -5.93 -21.93 12.85
CA LEU A 125 -6.04 -21.86 11.38
C LEU A 125 -5.98 -20.42 10.85
N VAL A 126 -5.81 -19.42 11.72
CA VAL A 126 -5.56 -18.03 11.34
C VAL A 126 -4.15 -17.86 10.72
N LEU A 127 -3.15 -18.59 11.20
CA LEU A 127 -1.74 -18.41 10.80
C LEU A 127 -1.48 -18.54 9.29
N PRO A 128 -2.01 -19.55 8.56
CA PRO A 128 -1.77 -19.65 7.12
C PRO A 128 -2.43 -18.53 6.32
N VAL A 129 -3.57 -18.00 6.78
CA VAL A 129 -4.24 -16.91 6.07
C VAL A 129 -3.52 -15.57 6.30
N GLU A 130 -2.73 -15.47 7.37
CA GLU A 130 -1.91 -14.28 7.65
C GLU A 130 -0.79 -14.04 6.64
N PHE A 131 -0.34 -15.05 5.89
CA PHE A 131 0.62 -14.83 4.80
C PHE A 131 0.05 -13.92 3.69
N LEU A 132 -1.26 -13.96 3.46
CA LEU A 132 -1.92 -13.09 2.48
C LEU A 132 -1.85 -11.60 2.88
N HIS A 133 -1.59 -11.30 4.15
CA HIS A 133 -1.42 -9.94 4.65
C HIS A 133 -0.27 -9.20 3.93
N GLY A 134 0.78 -9.92 3.55
CA GLY A 134 1.91 -9.34 2.83
C GLY A 134 1.51 -8.70 1.50
N ILE A 135 0.52 -9.26 0.82
CA ILE A 135 -0.03 -8.70 -0.42
C ILE A 135 -0.92 -7.50 -0.10
N THR A 136 -1.88 -7.66 0.82
CA THR A 136 -2.86 -6.62 1.15
C THR A 136 -2.27 -5.41 1.85
N TYR A 137 -1.10 -5.55 2.47
CA TYR A 137 -0.43 -4.49 3.20
C TYR A 137 0.92 -4.13 2.56
N GLY A 138 1.87 -5.07 2.49
CA GLY A 138 3.22 -4.78 1.99
C GLY A 138 3.25 -4.24 0.55
N LEU A 139 2.61 -4.95 -0.39
CA LEU A 139 2.50 -4.48 -1.78
C LEU A 139 1.60 -3.26 -1.91
N TYR A 140 0.46 -3.26 -1.21
CA TYR A 140 -0.53 -2.21 -1.25
C TYR A 140 0.03 -0.82 -0.89
N TYR A 141 0.70 -0.68 0.25
CA TYR A 141 1.25 0.63 0.66
C TYR A 141 2.35 1.12 -0.28
N THR A 142 3.13 0.20 -0.84
CA THR A 142 4.13 0.56 -1.85
C THR A 142 3.45 1.10 -3.12
N VAL A 143 2.34 0.50 -3.54
CA VAL A 143 1.52 0.99 -4.66
C VAL A 143 0.93 2.37 -4.36
N LEU A 144 0.38 2.59 -3.16
CA LEU A 144 -0.17 3.90 -2.78
C LEU A 144 0.90 5.00 -2.84
N ALA A 145 2.06 4.76 -2.25
CA ALA A 145 3.17 5.72 -2.25
C ALA A 145 3.66 6.00 -3.68
N SER A 146 3.77 4.95 -4.50
CA SER A 146 4.20 5.03 -5.90
C SER A 146 3.19 5.80 -6.77
N TYR A 147 1.90 5.51 -6.62
CA TYR A 147 0.83 6.18 -7.36
C TYR A 147 0.67 7.64 -6.94
N GLY A 148 0.75 7.95 -5.65
CA GLY A 148 0.67 9.33 -5.15
C GLY A 148 1.78 10.22 -5.73
N LYS A 149 2.98 9.66 -5.93
CA LYS A 149 4.09 10.38 -6.57
C LYS A 149 3.89 10.54 -8.09
N MET A 150 3.30 9.57 -8.77
CA MET A 150 3.08 9.64 -10.23
C MET A 150 1.89 10.52 -10.62
N SER A 151 0.86 10.56 -9.78
CA SER A 151 -0.36 11.35 -10.03
C SER A 151 -0.21 12.81 -9.63
N SER A 152 0.70 13.13 -8.71
CA SER A 152 0.94 14.50 -8.25
C SER A 152 1.62 15.39 -9.29
N LYS A 153 1.28 16.68 -9.27
CA LYS A 153 2.05 17.73 -9.95
C LYS A 153 3.34 18.03 -9.17
N PRO A 154 4.42 18.50 -9.84
CA PRO A 154 5.66 18.86 -9.16
C PRO A 154 5.42 19.81 -7.98
N GLY A 155 5.89 19.45 -6.78
CA GLY A 155 5.70 20.24 -5.56
C GLY A 155 4.37 20.02 -4.82
N THR A 156 3.60 19.00 -5.20
CA THR A 156 2.34 18.59 -4.51
C THR A 156 2.32 17.10 -4.15
N GLU A 157 3.46 16.41 -4.26
CA GLU A 157 3.63 14.97 -4.01
C GLU A 157 3.15 14.60 -2.60
N ALA A 158 3.65 15.33 -1.59
CA ALA A 158 3.31 15.08 -0.20
C ALA A 158 1.82 15.27 0.09
N MET A 159 1.18 16.30 -0.51
CA MET A 159 -0.25 16.54 -0.30
C MET A 159 -1.11 15.49 -1.02
N THR A 160 -0.72 15.08 -2.23
CA THR A 160 -1.42 14.02 -2.98
C THR A 160 -1.34 12.69 -2.25
N GLN A 161 -0.17 12.33 -1.73
CA GLN A 161 -0.01 11.15 -0.87
C GLN A 161 -0.86 11.28 0.40
N SER A 162 -0.89 12.45 1.03
CA SER A 162 -1.71 12.68 2.23
C SER A 162 -3.19 12.47 1.96
N VAL A 163 -3.70 12.94 0.82
CA VAL A 163 -5.09 12.68 0.38
C VAL A 163 -5.33 11.18 0.28
N ILE A 164 -4.53 10.46 -0.51
CA ILE A 164 -4.64 9.00 -0.71
C ILE A 164 -4.64 8.24 0.63
N PHE A 165 -3.69 8.57 1.52
CA PHE A 165 -3.59 7.93 2.83
C PHE A 165 -4.76 8.31 3.75
N SER A 166 -5.23 9.56 3.72
CA SER A 166 -6.40 9.97 4.50
C SER A 166 -7.68 9.30 4.02
N THR A 167 -7.82 9.02 2.72
CA THR A 167 -8.93 8.22 2.20
C THR A 167 -8.84 6.78 2.68
N HIS A 168 -7.64 6.20 2.73
CA HIS A 168 -7.43 4.82 3.21
C HIS A 168 -7.61 4.67 4.72
N GLU A 169 -6.75 5.31 5.51
CA GLU A 169 -6.68 5.19 6.98
C GLU A 169 -7.73 6.01 7.71
N GLY A 170 -8.11 7.15 7.15
CA GLY A 170 -9.07 8.05 7.78
C GLY A 170 -10.49 7.61 7.46
N LEU A 171 -10.94 7.92 6.25
CA LEU A 171 -12.32 7.67 5.82
C LEU A 171 -12.62 6.18 5.67
N GLY A 172 -11.80 5.45 4.92
CA GLY A 172 -12.00 4.04 4.62
C GLY A 172 -11.99 3.20 5.89
N ALA A 173 -10.86 3.17 6.60
CA ALA A 173 -10.73 2.37 7.81
C ALA A 173 -11.72 2.78 8.90
N GLY A 174 -11.98 4.08 9.07
CA GLY A 174 -13.01 4.57 10.00
C GLY A 174 -14.41 4.02 9.69
N LEU A 175 -14.85 4.10 8.42
CA LEU A 175 -16.12 3.52 7.99
C LEU A 175 -16.15 1.99 8.17
N GLY A 176 -15.04 1.33 7.85
CA GLY A 176 -14.86 -0.11 8.07
C GLY A 176 -15.05 -0.50 9.53
N CYS A 177 -14.43 0.24 10.46
CA CYS A 177 -14.57 0.00 11.89
C CYS A 177 -15.99 0.16 12.38
N VAL A 178 -16.69 1.22 11.97
CA VAL A 178 -18.10 1.44 12.37
C VAL A 178 -18.99 0.30 11.86
N LEU A 179 -18.83 -0.10 10.60
CA LEU A 179 -19.60 -1.19 10.01
C LEU A 179 -19.30 -2.54 10.69
N ALA A 180 -18.02 -2.83 10.95
CA ALA A 180 -17.65 -4.03 11.69
C ALA A 180 -18.19 -4.00 13.12
N GLY A 181 -18.08 -2.87 13.84
CA GLY A 181 -18.61 -2.76 15.21
C GLY A 181 -20.09 -3.10 15.29
N ILE A 182 -20.90 -2.48 14.43
CA ILE A 182 -22.33 -2.79 14.35
C ILE A 182 -22.53 -4.27 14.00
N GLY A 183 -21.79 -4.81 13.03
CA GLY A 183 -21.90 -6.23 12.69
C GLY A 183 -21.60 -7.15 13.89
N PHE A 184 -20.47 -6.92 14.55
CA PHE A 184 -20.01 -7.73 15.66
C PHE A 184 -20.98 -7.71 16.84
N ASP A 185 -21.61 -6.56 17.10
CA ASP A 185 -22.60 -6.40 18.18
C ASP A 185 -23.93 -7.09 17.87
N TYR A 186 -24.45 -6.98 16.64
CA TYR A 186 -25.81 -7.44 16.31
C TYR A 186 -25.89 -8.85 15.70
N ILE A 187 -24.92 -9.24 14.87
CA ILE A 187 -24.96 -10.51 14.11
C ILE A 187 -23.76 -11.43 14.42
N GLY A 188 -22.82 -10.97 15.25
CA GLY A 188 -21.65 -11.74 15.68
C GLY A 188 -20.51 -11.78 14.66
N GLY A 189 -19.34 -12.29 15.08
CA GLY A 189 -18.11 -12.21 14.28
C GLY A 189 -18.12 -12.99 12.97
N HIS A 190 -18.60 -14.24 12.98
CA HIS A 190 -18.61 -15.09 11.79
C HIS A 190 -19.47 -14.51 10.65
N GLN A 191 -20.66 -14.00 10.98
CA GLN A 191 -21.56 -13.37 10.01
C GLN A 191 -21.04 -12.00 9.57
N THR A 192 -20.44 -11.23 10.48
CA THR A 192 -19.81 -9.95 10.13
C THR A 192 -18.72 -10.13 9.10
N PHE A 193 -17.84 -11.12 9.27
CA PHE A 193 -16.84 -11.43 8.26
C PHE A 193 -17.43 -11.97 6.96
N PHE A 194 -18.56 -12.70 7.01
CA PHE A 194 -19.26 -13.09 5.80
C PHE A 194 -19.73 -11.87 5.00
N PHE A 195 -20.44 -10.92 5.63
CA PHE A 195 -20.89 -9.70 4.96
C PHE A 195 -19.73 -8.80 4.53
N ALA A 196 -18.65 -8.74 5.32
CA ALA A 196 -17.42 -8.05 4.92
C ALA A 196 -16.84 -8.66 3.64
N SER A 197 -16.87 -9.99 3.49
CA SER A 197 -16.43 -10.64 2.26
C SER A 197 -17.27 -10.25 1.05
N MET A 198 -18.60 -10.13 1.22
CA MET A 198 -19.50 -9.66 0.16
C MET A 198 -19.22 -8.20 -0.21
N LEU A 199 -18.96 -7.35 0.78
CA LEU A 199 -18.61 -5.95 0.57
C LEU A 199 -17.28 -5.82 -0.20
N SER A 200 -16.24 -6.57 0.20
CA SER A 200 -14.97 -6.59 -0.52
C SER A 200 -15.11 -7.18 -1.93
N ALA A 201 -15.99 -8.17 -2.12
CA ALA A 201 -16.27 -8.75 -3.44
C ALA A 201 -16.97 -7.74 -4.36
N PHE A 202 -17.91 -6.97 -3.81
CA PHE A 202 -18.51 -5.84 -4.52
C PHE A 202 -17.44 -4.80 -4.90
N GLY A 203 -16.56 -4.44 -3.97
CA GLY A 203 -15.42 -3.55 -4.23
C GLY A 203 -14.51 -4.08 -5.33
N LEU A 204 -14.24 -5.38 -5.35
CA LEU A 204 -13.44 -6.05 -6.39
C LEU A 204 -14.11 -5.93 -7.76
N VAL A 205 -15.40 -6.25 -7.86
CA VAL A 205 -16.16 -6.13 -9.12
C VAL A 205 -16.16 -4.69 -9.61
N LEU A 206 -16.37 -3.73 -8.71
CA LEU A 206 -16.32 -2.31 -9.04
C LEU A 206 -14.93 -1.89 -9.52
N SER A 207 -13.86 -2.33 -8.86
CA SER A 207 -12.47 -2.06 -9.26
C SER A 207 -12.20 -2.59 -10.67
N VAL A 208 -12.57 -3.85 -10.94
CA VAL A 208 -12.40 -4.48 -12.26
C VAL A 208 -13.22 -3.76 -13.33
N LEU A 209 -14.46 -3.37 -13.02
CA LEU A 209 -15.29 -2.60 -13.94
C LEU A 209 -14.66 -1.24 -14.26
N MET A 210 -14.15 -0.52 -13.26
CA MET A 210 -13.48 0.77 -13.46
C MET A 210 -12.19 0.62 -14.29
N TYR A 211 -11.43 -0.46 -14.08
CA TYR A 211 -10.28 -0.80 -14.93
C TYR A 211 -10.67 -0.90 -16.41
N PHE A 212 -11.72 -1.68 -16.69
CA PHE A 212 -12.17 -1.91 -18.07
C PHE A 212 -12.77 -0.65 -18.71
N LEU A 213 -13.53 0.15 -17.97
CA LEU A 213 -14.21 1.33 -18.51
C LEU A 213 -13.28 2.54 -18.70
N ILE A 214 -12.31 2.73 -17.80
CA ILE A 214 -11.50 3.95 -17.74
C ILE A 214 -10.11 3.72 -18.30
N ILE A 215 -9.43 2.65 -17.85
CA ILE A 215 -7.99 2.45 -18.11
C ILE A 215 -7.76 1.76 -19.46
N ARG A 216 -8.57 0.75 -19.80
CA ARG A 216 -8.46 0.06 -21.11
C ARG A 216 -8.66 1.00 -22.31
N ARG A 217 -9.37 2.12 -22.10
CA ARG A 217 -9.60 3.15 -23.13
C ARG A 217 -8.34 3.95 -23.47
N LYS A 218 -7.34 3.97 -22.59
CA LYS A 218 -6.10 4.77 -22.70
C LYS A 218 -4.93 3.97 -23.28
N GLU A 219 -4.92 2.64 -23.14
CA GLU A 219 -3.91 1.77 -23.78
C GLU A 219 -4.01 1.76 -25.32
N GLY A 220 -5.13 2.20 -25.89
CA GLY A 220 -5.25 2.46 -27.34
C GLY A 220 -4.55 3.73 -27.84
N THR A 221 -3.95 4.54 -26.95
CA THR A 221 -3.33 5.84 -27.32
C THR A 221 -1.97 6.10 -26.66
N MET A 222 -1.47 5.22 -25.80
CA MET A 222 -0.15 5.37 -25.18
C MET A 222 0.86 4.44 -25.86
N GLN A 223 1.37 4.91 -27.02
CA GLN A 223 2.73 4.58 -27.43
C GLN A 223 3.66 5.01 -26.28
N VAL A 224 4.31 4.04 -25.67
CA VAL A 224 5.34 4.25 -24.66
C VAL A 224 6.51 4.94 -25.36
N THR A 225 6.52 6.27 -25.37
CA THR A 225 7.76 6.99 -25.67
C THR A 225 8.68 6.76 -24.47
N PRO A 226 9.85 6.12 -24.66
CA PRO A 226 10.82 5.98 -23.58
C PRO A 226 11.19 7.37 -23.05
N PRO A 227 11.45 7.52 -21.73
CA PRO A 227 11.80 8.82 -21.17
C PRO A 227 13.05 9.37 -21.87
N SER A 228 12.86 10.40 -22.69
CA SER A 228 13.92 11.26 -23.17
C SER A 228 14.38 12.12 -21.99
N ASN A 229 15.26 11.58 -21.14
CA ASN A 229 16.26 12.31 -20.37
C ASN A 229 17.11 11.37 -19.50
N SER A 230 17.59 10.27 -20.08
CA SER A 230 18.67 9.44 -19.51
C SER A 230 20.01 10.16 -19.41
N LYS A 231 20.13 11.43 -19.84
CA LYS A 231 21.37 12.21 -19.76
C LYS A 231 21.55 12.96 -18.44
N GLN A 232 20.51 13.10 -17.61
CA GLN A 232 20.60 13.87 -16.36
C GLN A 232 21.00 13.03 -15.14
N CYS A 233 20.75 11.71 -15.14
CA CYS A 233 21.23 10.83 -14.08
C CYS A 233 22.73 10.50 -14.19
N ILE A 234 23.31 10.50 -15.40
CA ILE A 234 24.72 10.13 -15.59
C ILE A 234 25.67 11.27 -15.19
N ALA A 235 25.21 12.52 -15.18
CA ALA A 235 26.03 13.68 -14.80
C ALA A 235 26.23 13.83 -13.29
N PHE A 236 25.45 13.14 -12.45
CA PHE A 236 25.61 13.21 -11.00
C PHE A 236 26.67 12.23 -10.46
N GLU A 237 27.06 11.24 -11.26
CA GLU A 237 28.03 10.20 -10.89
C GLU A 237 29.49 10.57 -11.22
N SER A 238 29.71 11.64 -11.99
CA SER A 238 31.05 12.15 -12.33
C SER A 238 31.64 13.14 -11.31
N GLY A 239 30.95 13.38 -10.18
CA GLY A 239 31.33 14.39 -9.17
C GLY A 239 31.99 13.84 -7.89
N ILE A 240 32.21 12.54 -7.76
CA ILE A 240 32.79 11.93 -6.56
C ILE A 240 34.26 11.57 -6.86
N PRO A 241 35.27 12.10 -6.14
CA PRO A 241 36.66 11.72 -6.34
C PRO A 241 36.84 10.26 -5.93
N GLN A 242 37.22 9.39 -6.86
CA GLN A 242 37.60 8.02 -6.54
C GLN A 242 38.94 7.99 -5.79
N PRO A 243 39.08 7.19 -4.72
CA PRO A 243 40.38 6.94 -4.10
C PRO A 243 41.21 6.04 -5.04
N THR A 244 42.34 6.58 -5.50
CA THR A 244 43.32 5.93 -6.38
C THR A 244 43.95 4.72 -5.67
N ILE A 245 43.43 3.51 -5.91
CA ILE A 245 44.12 2.25 -5.60
C ILE A 245 44.56 1.63 -6.91
N HIS A 246 45.65 2.13 -7.49
CA HIS A 246 46.45 1.40 -8.48
C HIS A 246 47.82 2.06 -8.71
N SER A 247 48.75 1.90 -7.75
CA SER A 247 50.17 2.21 -7.99
C SER A 247 51.15 1.45 -7.07
N LEU A 248 50.83 0.19 -6.70
CA LEU A 248 51.71 -0.60 -5.82
C LEU A 248 51.96 -2.05 -6.29
N ILE A 249 52.01 -2.32 -7.60
CA ILE A 249 52.61 -3.56 -8.13
C ILE A 249 53.27 -3.27 -9.48
N LYS A 250 54.43 -2.63 -9.45
CA LYS A 250 55.48 -2.70 -10.49
C LYS A 250 56.71 -2.00 -9.93
N ASP A 251 57.43 -2.74 -9.07
CA ASP A 251 58.87 -2.59 -8.83
C ASP A 251 59.30 -3.71 -7.88
N SER A 252 59.56 -4.89 -8.48
CA SER A 252 60.42 -5.91 -7.90
C SER A 252 61.11 -6.64 -9.05
N SER A 253 62.13 -5.98 -9.59
CA SER A 253 63.29 -6.58 -10.26
C SER A 253 64.51 -5.85 -9.76
#